data_AF-A0A1E3QUP4-F1
#
_entry.id   AF-A0A1E3QUP4-F1
#
_cell.length_a   1.000
_cell.length_b   1.000
_cell.length_c   1.000
_cell.angle_alpha   90.00
_cell.angle_beta   90.00
_cell.angle_gamma   90.00
#
_symmetry.space_group_name_H-M   'P 1'
#
loop_
_entity.id
_entity.type
_entity.pdbx_description
1 polymer ?
#
loop_
_entity_poly.entity_id
_entity_poly.type
_entity_poly.pdbx_seq_one_letter_code
_entity_poly.pdbx_strand_id
1 'polypeptide(L)'
;MSVPETTSASAGEQSAIPRDVRLLHLILAAQGIQNYQDHVPLQLMDFAFRYTTSVLQDAILYSDHAHGSSHTSHAGNTGSNAVLTTNDVRLAIAARTNYQFKPTPPKELLLEMAAERNKVKLPPPVATWGLQLPPEKYCLHAKDWSLSDEEFDDDEEPPAKKPKGVN
;
A
#
# COMPACT_ATOMS: atom_id res chain seq x y z
N MET A 1 -57.52 23.57 -27.37
CA MET A 1 -56.89 22.34 -26.84
C MET A 1 -55.80 21.93 -27.83
N SER A 2 -54.57 22.37 -27.57
CA SER A 2 -53.40 22.03 -28.40
C SER A 2 -52.29 21.62 -27.45
N VAL A 3 -52.02 20.32 -27.40
CA VAL A 3 -50.95 19.70 -26.62
C VAL A 3 -49.61 19.93 -27.34
N PRO A 4 -48.54 20.32 -26.64
CA PRO A 4 -47.22 20.40 -27.24
C PRO A 4 -46.56 19.02 -27.29
N GLU A 5 -45.96 18.74 -28.44
CA GLU A 5 -45.15 17.58 -28.78
C GLU A 5 -43.92 17.51 -27.85
N THR A 6 -43.81 16.47 -27.02
CA THR A 6 -42.57 16.19 -26.30
C THR A 6 -41.60 15.49 -27.25
N THR A 7 -40.62 16.26 -27.71
CA THR A 7 -39.37 15.77 -28.32
C THR A 7 -38.82 14.58 -27.54
N SER A 8 -38.87 13.41 -28.19
CA SER A 8 -38.19 12.18 -27.82
C SER A 8 -36.75 12.23 -28.33
N ALA A 9 -35.90 13.01 -27.67
CA ALA A 9 -34.46 13.02 -27.91
C ALA A 9 -33.71 12.62 -26.65
N SER A 10 -33.15 11.40 -26.64
CA SER A 10 -31.96 10.93 -25.87
C SER A 10 -31.95 9.44 -25.46
N ALA A 11 -32.68 8.55 -26.15
CA ALA A 11 -32.57 7.11 -25.89
C ALA A 11 -31.31 6.44 -26.52
N GLY A 12 -30.49 7.17 -27.29
CA GLY A 12 -29.37 6.62 -28.08
C GLY A 12 -28.00 6.56 -27.39
N GLU A 13 -27.72 7.43 -26.41
CA GLU A 13 -26.38 7.54 -25.79
C GLU A 13 -26.13 6.50 -24.67
N GLN A 14 -27.17 5.86 -24.14
CA GLN A 14 -27.03 4.84 -23.10
C GLN A 14 -26.45 3.51 -23.60
N SER A 15 -26.32 3.35 -24.93
CA SER A 15 -25.83 2.13 -25.57
C SER A 15 -24.30 2.07 -25.74
N ALA A 16 -23.59 3.18 -25.52
CA ALA A 16 -22.14 3.26 -25.74
C ALA A 16 -21.30 2.82 -24.53
N ILE A 17 -21.87 2.74 -23.33
CA ILE A 17 -21.14 2.44 -22.10
C ILE A 17 -21.07 0.91 -21.89
N PRO A 18 -19.87 0.31 -21.79
CA PRO A 18 -19.72 -1.13 -21.55
C PRO A 18 -20.44 -1.61 -20.28
N ARG A 19 -20.93 -2.85 -20.30
CA ARG A 19 -21.67 -3.46 -19.17
C ARG A 19 -20.91 -3.31 -17.84
N ASP A 20 -19.62 -3.64 -17.83
CA ASP A 20 -18.82 -3.67 -16.60
C ASP A 20 -18.59 -2.27 -16.02
N VAL A 21 -18.47 -1.27 -16.89
CA VAL A 21 -18.39 0.15 -16.48
C VAL A 21 -19.69 0.58 -15.80
N ARG A 22 -20.86 0.22 -16.35
CA ARG A 22 -22.16 0.49 -15.70
C ARG A 22 -22.29 -0.21 -14.34
N LEU A 23 -21.76 -1.42 -14.21
CA LEU A 23 -21.74 -2.15 -12.93
C LEU A 23 -20.83 -1.46 -11.91
N LEU A 24 -19.65 -0.97 -12.33
CA LEU A 24 -18.77 -0.21 -11.45
C LEU A 24 -19.42 1.09 -10.97
N HIS A 25 -20.13 1.81 -11.84
CA HIS A 25 -20.91 2.98 -11.43
C HIS A 25 -21.98 2.62 -10.37
N LEU A 26 -22.65 1.47 -10.52
CA LEU A 26 -23.63 0.99 -9.55
C LEU A 26 -22.98 0.60 -8.21
N ILE A 27 -21.81 -0.03 -8.24
CA ILE A 27 -21.04 -0.38 -7.04
C ILE A 27 -20.59 0.88 -6.30
N LEU A 28 -20.09 1.89 -7.01
CA LEU A 28 -19.70 3.18 -6.43
C LEU A 28 -20.91 3.91 -5.82
N ALA A 29 -22.06 3.89 -6.52
CA ALA A 29 -23.31 4.45 -6.00
C ALA A 29 -23.79 3.74 -4.73
N ALA A 30 -23.63 2.41 -4.63
CA ALA A 30 -23.97 1.65 -3.44
C ALA A 30 -23.10 2.01 -2.21
N GLN A 31 -21.88 2.50 -2.43
CA GLN A 31 -21.01 3.03 -1.39
C GLN A 31 -21.24 4.53 -1.08
N GLY A 32 -22.26 5.14 -1.70
CA GLY A 32 -22.57 6.56 -1.56
C GLY A 32 -21.61 7.51 -2.31
N ILE A 33 -20.78 6.98 -3.21
CA ILE A 33 -19.82 7.78 -3.99
C ILE A 33 -20.49 8.22 -5.28
N GLN A 34 -20.93 9.48 -5.33
CA GLN A 34 -21.61 10.05 -6.51
C GLN A 34 -20.66 10.83 -7.42
N ASN A 35 -19.54 11.33 -6.87
CA ASN A 35 -18.57 12.16 -7.60
C ASN A 35 -17.24 11.40 -7.71
N TYR A 36 -16.88 10.99 -8.93
CA TYR A 36 -15.58 10.42 -9.27
C TYR A 36 -15.21 10.85 -10.69
N GLN A 37 -13.94 10.72 -11.06
CA GLN A 37 -13.49 11.03 -12.41
C GLN A 37 -13.73 9.84 -13.35
N ASP A 38 -14.00 10.14 -14.63
CA ASP A 38 -14.34 9.14 -15.65
C ASP A 38 -13.29 8.04 -15.86
N HIS A 39 -12.03 8.28 -15.48
CA HIS A 39 -10.95 7.28 -15.62
C HIS A 39 -10.94 6.23 -14.50
N VAL A 40 -11.59 6.48 -13.36
CA VAL A 40 -11.54 5.59 -12.18
C VAL A 40 -12.11 4.20 -12.49
N PRO A 41 -13.29 4.05 -13.14
CA PRO A 41 -13.79 2.74 -13.52
C PRO A 41 -12.84 1.97 -14.44
N LEU A 42 -12.20 2.66 -15.39
CA LEU A 42 -11.24 2.04 -16.30
C LEU A 42 -10.00 1.53 -15.56
N GLN A 43 -9.45 2.32 -14.65
CA GLN A 43 -8.30 1.92 -13.84
C GLN A 43 -8.63 0.74 -12.91
N LEU A 44 -9.82 0.74 -12.32
CA LEU A 44 -10.26 -0.36 -11.45
C LEU A 44 -10.45 -1.66 -12.24
N MET A 45 -10.93 -1.56 -13.48
CA MET A 45 -11.07 -2.70 -14.39
C MET A 45 -9.71 -3.26 -14.80
N ASP A 46 -8.73 -2.41 -15.15
CA ASP A 46 -7.36 -2.86 -15.44
C ASP A 46 -6.72 -3.53 -14.23
N PHE A 47 -6.90 -2.95 -13.03
CA PHE A 47 -6.46 -3.58 -11.79
C PHE A 47 -7.09 -4.96 -11.58
N ALA A 48 -8.41 -5.09 -11.74
CA ALA A 48 -9.11 -6.37 -11.55
C ALA A 48 -8.64 -7.43 -12.55
N PHE A 49 -8.43 -7.04 -13.81
CA PHE A 49 -7.87 -7.92 -14.83
C PHE A 49 -6.46 -8.37 -14.44
N ARG A 50 -5.54 -7.45 -14.16
CA ARG A 50 -4.14 -7.78 -13.79
C ARG A 50 -4.06 -8.61 -12.51
N TYR A 51 -4.92 -8.33 -11.54
CA TYR A 51 -5.00 -9.10 -10.29
C TYR A 51 -5.45 -10.53 -10.56
N THR A 52 -6.57 -10.71 -11.27
CA THR A 52 -7.13 -12.05 -11.55
C THR A 52 -6.22 -12.88 -12.44
N THR A 53 -5.58 -12.31 -13.47
CA THR A 53 -4.61 -13.04 -14.30
C THR A 53 -3.44 -13.54 -13.47
N SER A 54 -2.92 -12.69 -12.57
CA SER A 54 -1.79 -13.05 -11.71
C SER A 54 -2.17 -14.14 -10.70
N VAL A 55 -3.38 -14.07 -10.11
CA VAL A 55 -3.90 -15.09 -9.19
C VAL A 55 -4.13 -16.42 -9.90
N LEU A 56 -4.68 -16.40 -11.11
CA LEU A 56 -4.91 -17.62 -11.89
C LEU A 56 -3.61 -18.26 -12.35
N GLN A 57 -2.59 -17.48 -12.69
CA GLN A 57 -1.25 -18.00 -12.99
C GLN A 57 -0.65 -18.75 -11.79
N ASP A 58 -0.73 -18.18 -10.59
CA ASP A 58 -0.26 -18.85 -9.37
C ASP A 58 -1.10 -20.10 -9.04
N ALA A 59 -2.42 -20.05 -9.27
CA ALA A 59 -3.31 -21.18 -9.05
C ALA A 59 -3.01 -22.36 -10.01
N ILE A 60 -2.68 -22.08 -11.27
CA ILE A 60 -2.23 -23.10 -12.24
C ILE A 60 -0.95 -23.77 -11.72
N LEU A 61 0.03 -22.98 -11.27
CA LEU A 61 1.25 -23.51 -10.68
C LEU A 61 0.95 -24.41 -9.46
N TYR A 62 0.02 -24.02 -8.59
CA TYR A 62 -0.37 -24.85 -7.45
C TYR A 62 -1.08 -26.14 -7.86
N SER A 63 -1.95 -26.10 -8.88
CA SER A 63 -2.58 -27.30 -9.41
C SER A 63 -1.57 -28.26 -10.06
N ASP A 64 -0.57 -27.72 -10.76
CA ASP A 64 0.53 -28.50 -11.34
C ASP A 64 1.39 -29.14 -10.25
N HIS A 65 1.68 -28.42 -9.16
CA HIS A 65 2.40 -28.96 -8.02
C HIS A 65 1.60 -30.07 -7.29
N ALA A 66 0.29 -29.92 -7.15
CA ALA A 66 -0.56 -30.91 -6.50
C ALA A 66 -0.71 -32.20 -7.34
N HIS A 67 -0.92 -32.06 -8.65
CA HIS A 67 -1.17 -33.18 -9.56
C HIS A 67 0.08 -33.74 -10.26
N GLY A 68 1.18 -32.99 -10.28
CA GLY A 68 2.50 -33.42 -10.76
C GLY A 68 3.17 -34.49 -9.88
N SER A 69 2.59 -34.80 -8.71
CA SER A 69 2.99 -35.96 -7.90
C SER A 69 2.52 -37.29 -8.48
N SER A 70 1.53 -37.31 -9.38
CA SER A 70 1.04 -38.54 -10.00
C SER A 70 1.88 -38.99 -11.20
N HIS A 71 2.66 -38.11 -11.85
CA HIS A 71 3.63 -38.48 -12.88
C HIS A 71 4.76 -37.43 -12.99
N THR A 72 5.93 -37.80 -12.47
CA THR A 72 7.26 -37.33 -12.88
C THR A 72 7.50 -35.81 -12.91
N SER A 73 7.72 -35.18 -11.75
CA SER A 73 8.25 -33.81 -11.63
C SER A 73 9.79 -33.71 -11.83
N HIS A 74 10.39 -34.67 -12.51
CA HIS A 74 11.76 -34.57 -13.03
C HIS A 74 11.79 -35.11 -14.47
N ALA A 75 12.05 -34.20 -15.41
CA ALA A 75 12.37 -34.47 -16.81
C ALA A 75 11.44 -35.46 -17.54
N GLY A 76 10.20 -35.06 -17.85
CA GLY A 76 9.37 -35.91 -18.70
C GLY A 76 7.90 -35.50 -18.78
N ASN A 77 7.62 -34.55 -19.66
CA ASN A 77 6.42 -34.46 -20.49
C ASN A 77 5.22 -35.33 -20.09
N THR A 78 4.37 -34.83 -19.21
CA THR A 78 2.95 -35.19 -19.19
C THR A 78 2.18 -33.88 -19.09
N GLY A 79 1.45 -33.51 -20.15
CA GLY A 79 0.69 -32.26 -20.19
C GLY A 79 -0.26 -32.19 -19.00
N SER A 80 -0.09 -31.17 -18.15
CA SER A 80 -0.91 -30.96 -16.97
C SER A 80 -2.30 -30.46 -17.38
N ASN A 81 -3.18 -31.40 -17.73
CA ASN A 81 -4.62 -31.14 -17.79
C ASN A 81 -5.22 -31.21 -16.37
N ALA A 82 -4.57 -30.57 -15.40
CA ALA A 82 -5.09 -30.47 -14.04
C ALA A 82 -6.27 -29.49 -14.05
N VAL A 83 -7.45 -29.98 -13.63
CA VAL A 83 -8.63 -29.14 -13.49
C VAL A 83 -8.42 -28.21 -12.31
N LEU A 84 -8.44 -26.90 -12.57
CA LEU A 84 -8.32 -25.88 -11.52
C LEU A 84 -9.43 -26.06 -10.49
N THR A 85 -9.05 -26.25 -9.23
CA THR A 85 -9.99 -26.37 -8.12
C THR A 85 -10.14 -25.04 -7.38
N THR A 86 -11.23 -24.89 -6.63
CA THR A 86 -11.43 -23.70 -5.78
C THR A 86 -10.41 -23.59 -4.65
N ASN A 87 -9.78 -24.71 -4.26
CA ASN A 87 -8.74 -24.72 -3.24
C ASN A 87 -7.43 -24.10 -3.75
N ASP A 88 -7.06 -24.34 -5.01
CA ASP A 88 -5.86 -23.77 -5.63
C ASP A 88 -5.98 -22.23 -5.72
N VAL A 89 -7.17 -21.75 -6.09
CA VAL A 89 -7.47 -20.31 -6.12
C VAL A 89 -7.43 -19.70 -4.72
N ARG A 90 -7.99 -20.38 -3.71
CA ARG A 90 -7.92 -19.92 -2.31
C ARG A 90 -6.48 -19.83 -1.81
N LEU A 91 -5.65 -20.80 -2.15
CA LEU A 91 -4.24 -20.81 -1.78
C LEU A 91 -3.48 -19.67 -2.47
N ALA A 92 -3.72 -19.43 -3.77
CA ALA A 92 -3.16 -18.31 -4.52
C ALA A 92 -3.53 -16.94 -3.92
N ILE A 93 -4.79 -16.76 -3.54
CA ILE A 93 -5.25 -15.52 -2.88
C ILE A 93 -4.60 -15.36 -1.50
N ALA A 94 -4.53 -16.44 -0.70
CA ALA A 94 -3.95 -16.40 0.63
C ALA A 94 -2.45 -16.03 0.60
N ALA A 95 -1.70 -16.57 -0.35
CA ALA A 95 -0.28 -16.26 -0.52
C ALA A 95 -0.04 -14.75 -0.79
N ARG A 96 -0.91 -14.11 -1.59
CA ARG A 96 -0.81 -12.68 -1.93
C ARG A 96 -1.32 -11.74 -0.84
N THR A 97 -2.35 -12.16 -0.11
CA THR A 97 -2.98 -11.35 0.95
C THR A 97 -1.98 -10.98 2.04
N ASN A 98 -0.96 -11.82 2.28
CA ASN A 98 0.05 -11.59 3.31
C ASN A 98 0.92 -10.35 3.10
N TYR A 99 1.07 -9.86 1.86
CA TYR A 99 1.98 -8.72 1.57
C TYR A 99 1.37 -7.61 0.71
N GLN A 100 0.28 -7.87 -0.03
CA GLN A 100 -0.31 -6.87 -0.94
C GLN A 100 -1.49 -6.10 -0.34
N PHE A 101 -2.29 -6.76 0.49
CA PHE A 101 -3.53 -6.19 1.01
C PHE A 101 -3.39 -5.84 2.48
N LYS A 102 -4.14 -4.82 2.91
CA LYS A 102 -4.22 -4.49 4.33
C LYS A 102 -4.94 -5.64 5.05
N PRO A 103 -4.27 -6.36 5.97
CA PRO A 103 -4.95 -7.38 6.76
C PRO A 103 -5.95 -6.72 7.72
N THR A 104 -6.80 -7.54 8.32
CA THR A 104 -7.63 -7.12 9.47
C THR A 104 -6.74 -6.41 10.49
N PRO A 105 -7.11 -5.21 10.97
CA PRO A 105 -6.25 -4.41 11.83
C PRO A 105 -5.84 -5.22 13.08
N PRO A 106 -4.53 -5.46 13.30
CA PRO A 106 -4.05 -6.30 14.39
C PRO A 106 -4.11 -5.51 15.71
N LYS A 107 -5.31 -5.46 16.30
CA LYS A 107 -5.61 -4.67 17.50
C LYS A 107 -4.74 -5.07 18.69
N GLU A 108 -4.54 -6.37 18.92
CA GLU A 108 -3.75 -6.87 20.06
C GLU A 108 -2.29 -6.45 19.95
N LEU A 109 -1.68 -6.62 18.77
CA LEU A 109 -0.31 -6.16 18.49
C LEU A 109 -0.17 -4.65 18.71
N LEU A 110 -1.12 -3.85 18.19
CA LEU A 110 -1.09 -2.40 18.36
C LEU A 110 -1.27 -1.98 19.83
N LEU A 111 -2.11 -2.69 20.60
CA LEU A 111 -2.29 -2.44 22.02
C LEU A 111 -1.04 -2.77 22.82
N GLU A 112 -0.36 -3.87 22.50
CA GLU A 112 0.91 -4.25 23.13
C GLU A 112 2.00 -3.22 22.82
N MET A 113 2.17 -2.83 21.55
CA MET A 113 3.12 -1.80 21.14
C MET A 113 2.81 -0.44 21.80
N ALA A 114 1.53 -0.08 21.90
CA ALA A 114 1.11 1.13 22.59
C ALA A 114 1.42 1.06 24.09
N ALA A 115 1.15 -0.08 24.74
CA ALA A 115 1.48 -0.27 26.15
C ALA A 115 2.99 -0.22 26.40
N GLU A 116 3.82 -0.76 25.49
CA GLU A 116 5.28 -0.67 25.56
C GLU A 116 5.76 0.79 25.43
N ARG A 117 5.27 1.52 24.44
CA ARG A 117 5.64 2.94 24.22
C ARG A 117 5.15 3.86 25.32
N ASN A 118 3.93 3.64 25.82
CA ASN A 118 3.32 4.47 26.86
C ASN A 118 3.93 4.24 28.26
N LYS A 119 4.83 3.26 28.45
CA LYS A 119 5.60 3.10 29.70
C LYS A 119 6.55 4.27 29.94
N VAL A 120 7.02 4.92 28.88
CA VAL A 120 7.93 6.06 28.99
C VAL A 120 7.11 7.30 29.35
N LYS A 121 7.35 7.87 30.54
CA LYS A 121 6.71 9.11 30.97
C LYS A 121 7.07 10.24 30.02
N LEU A 122 6.13 11.16 29.82
CA LEU A 122 6.35 12.35 29.01
C LEU A 122 7.49 13.21 29.62
N PRO A 123 8.37 13.80 28.79
CA PRO A 123 9.33 14.81 29.24
C PRO A 123 8.58 15.99 29.90
N PRO A 124 9.16 16.61 30.95
CA PRO A 124 8.55 17.78 31.57
C PRO A 124 8.44 18.92 30.55
N PRO A 125 7.30 19.64 30.49
CA PRO A 125 7.15 20.77 29.58
C PRO A 125 8.12 21.90 29.97
N VAL A 126 8.75 22.54 28.98
CA VAL A 126 9.52 23.76 29.20
C VAL A 126 8.58 24.93 29.49
N ALA A 127 8.91 25.75 30.49
CA ALA A 127 8.07 26.86 30.94
C ALA A 127 8.10 28.10 30.02
N THR A 128 8.86 28.04 28.93
CA THR A 128 8.98 29.13 27.95
C THR A 128 7.81 29.05 26.97
N TRP A 129 7.12 30.17 26.76
CA TRP A 129 6.13 30.28 25.68
C TRP A 129 6.85 30.18 24.34
N GLY A 130 6.69 29.06 23.63
CA GLY A 130 7.31 28.85 22.32
C GLY A 130 7.35 27.39 21.88
N LEU A 131 7.88 27.16 20.67
CA LEU A 131 8.13 25.83 20.14
C LEU A 131 9.50 25.33 20.60
N GLN A 132 9.56 24.14 21.21
CA GLN A 132 10.81 23.47 21.51
C GLN A 132 11.28 22.71 20.27
N LEU A 133 12.23 23.28 19.53
CA LEU A 133 12.89 22.57 18.44
C LEU A 133 13.81 21.48 19.00
N PRO A 134 13.96 20.34 18.31
CA PRO A 134 15.05 19.40 18.58
C PRO A 134 16.41 20.10 18.51
N PRO A 135 17.47 19.54 19.12
CA PRO A 135 18.84 20.04 18.95
C PRO A 135 19.19 20.28 17.47
N GLU A 136 20.01 21.28 17.20
CA GLU A 136 20.36 21.74 15.83
C GLU A 136 20.80 20.60 14.90
N LYS A 137 21.58 19.65 15.42
CA LYS A 137 21.99 18.42 14.71
C LYS A 137 20.85 17.52 14.21
N TYR A 138 19.66 17.61 14.81
CA TYR A 138 18.46 16.88 14.41
C TYR A 138 17.42 17.80 13.73
N CYS A 139 17.77 19.07 13.49
CA CYS A 139 16.95 20.00 12.76
C CYS A 139 17.35 19.98 11.28
N LEU A 140 16.38 19.78 10.39
CA LEU A 140 16.61 19.98 8.96
C LEU A 140 16.63 21.48 8.70
N HIS A 141 17.83 22.05 8.63
CA HIS A 141 18.01 23.41 8.15
C HIS A 141 17.72 23.41 6.65
N ALA A 142 16.96 24.40 6.17
CA ALA A 142 16.71 24.64 4.75
C ALA A 142 17.99 25.16 4.05
N LYS A 143 19.12 24.46 4.24
CA LYS A 143 20.40 24.71 3.62
C LYS A 143 20.40 24.01 2.26
N ASP A 144 20.94 24.68 1.25
CA ASP A 144 21.15 24.07 -0.05
C ASP A 144 22.06 22.85 0.08
N TRP A 145 21.76 21.78 -0.64
CA TRP A 145 22.59 20.58 -0.64
C TRP A 145 23.88 20.85 -1.41
N SER A 146 25.00 21.01 -0.70
CA SER A 146 26.34 21.10 -1.26
C SER A 146 27.17 19.90 -0.83
N LEU A 147 27.85 19.25 -1.79
CA LEU A 147 28.96 18.35 -1.50
C LEU A 147 30.15 19.23 -1.05
N SER A 148 30.14 19.66 0.20
CA SER A 148 31.36 20.18 0.83
C SER A 148 32.19 18.97 1.26
N ASP A 149 33.43 18.86 0.79
CA ASP A 149 34.46 17.88 1.22
C ASP A 149 34.84 18.01 2.72
N GLU A 150 33.97 18.57 3.55
CA GLU A 150 34.14 18.78 4.98
C GLU A 150 33.59 17.56 5.74
N GLU A 151 34.15 16.38 5.43
CA GLU A 151 34.06 15.18 6.27
C GLU A 151 35.24 15.09 7.26
N PHE A 152 36.00 16.18 7.45
CA PHE A 152 37.21 16.19 8.28
C PHE A 152 37.13 17.33 9.30
N ASP A 153 37.45 17.01 10.55
CA ASP A 153 37.75 17.91 11.68
C ASP A 153 36.66 18.17 12.75
N ASP A 154 35.89 17.14 13.15
CA ASP A 154 35.16 17.13 14.44
C ASP A 154 35.94 16.45 15.60
N ASP A 155 37.25 16.24 15.44
CA ASP A 155 38.16 15.78 16.50
C ASP A 155 38.98 16.96 17.09
N GLU A 156 38.31 18.02 17.57
CA GLU A 156 39.00 19.07 18.33
C GLU A 156 39.19 18.63 19.80
N GLU A 157 40.40 18.14 20.07
CA GLU A 157 40.97 17.71 21.34
C GLU A 157 40.71 18.72 22.50
N PRO A 158 40.28 18.28 23.71
CA PRO A 158 39.99 19.22 24.80
C PRO A 158 41.28 19.91 25.31
N PRO A 159 41.26 21.24 25.58
CA PRO A 159 42.47 21.96 25.96
C PRO A 159 43.03 21.48 27.31
N ALA A 160 44.31 21.11 27.29
CA ALA A 160 45.09 20.67 28.45
C ALA A 160 45.06 21.71 29.59
N LYS A 161 44.57 21.30 30.76
CA LYS A 161 44.66 22.08 32.01
C LYS A 161 46.13 22.20 32.43
N LYS A 162 46.69 23.42 32.36
CA LYS A 162 48.00 23.72 32.97
C LYS A 162 47.95 23.50 34.49
N PRO A 163 49.00 22.91 35.11
CA PRO A 163 49.02 22.68 36.54
C PRO A 163 49.19 24.00 37.29
N LYS A 164 48.35 24.23 38.32
CA LYS A 164 48.54 25.32 39.29
C LYS A 164 49.76 24.96 40.15
N GLY A 165 50.85 25.72 39.97
CA GLY A 165 52.02 25.68 40.84
C GLY A 165 51.67 26.14 42.26
N VAL A 166 52.19 25.36 43.21
CA VAL A 166 52.20 25.62 44.66
C VAL A 166 53.40 26.51 44.97
N ASN A 167 53.13 27.71 45.51
CA ASN A 167 53.81 28.48 46.57
C ASN A 167 53.59 29.98 46.38
#